data_AF-A0A4Y7N073-F1
#
_entry.id   AF-A0A4Y7N073-F1
#
_cell.length_a   1.000
_cell.length_b   1.000
_cell.length_c   1.000
_cell.angle_alpha   90.00
_cell.angle_beta   90.00
_cell.angle_gamma   90.00
#
_symmetry.space_group_name_H-M   'P 1'
#
loop_
_entity.id
_entity.type
_entity.pdbx_description
1 polymer ?
#
loop_
_entity_poly.entity_id
_entity_poly.type
_entity_poly.pdbx_seq_one_letter_code
_entity_poly.pdbx_strand_id
1 'polypeptide(L)'
;MKTIERGLIGNFLEDEVRALGRELGLPAELLERPPFPGPGLSIRIIYAEEPSMEADFGEMQVLIHLMVDYANMVVKEHALPIWIEIATSEEERPLLEEQSQPIGILSTSGGKQLATLTVDPNSTLKELKTQIHRLKSHLYPDRQEFRQEPRGKGLDESKTIAALGLKNHSKLYLKDLGPQIAWKTVFLTEYAGPLFVYAWIYQRPWLFYGEGAANQPMSQVAHIAAYCWVIHYAKRILETLFVHRFSHATMPVRNLFRNCAYYWIFAAYVAYHVNHPLYTAPCQMQSYIALGFWTICELGNFSIHWTLRNLRPPGSKERRIPRPTKDPLTLMFNLVSCPNYTYEVGGWVAFTIMTQCLPAGLFAFAGFYQMAVWAIGKHRAYKKDFKDYPRGRKAIIPFVF
;
A
#
# COMPACT_ATOMS: atom_id res chain seq x y z
N MET A 1 -3.56 64.06 23.34
CA MET A 1 -3.56 64.07 21.86
C MET A 1 -2.08 64.05 21.45
N LYS A 2 -1.35 62.94 21.53
CA LYS A 2 -1.40 61.71 20.71
C LYS A 2 -1.60 62.02 19.23
N THR A 3 -0.60 61.60 18.45
CA THR A 3 -0.62 61.33 17.00
C THR A 3 -0.61 62.58 16.13
N ILE A 4 0.58 63.05 15.66
CA ILE A 4 0.97 63.26 14.23
C ILE A 4 2.49 63.58 14.13
N GLU A 5 3.40 62.79 14.72
CA GLU A 5 4.86 63.06 14.55
C GLU A 5 5.73 61.80 14.40
N ARG A 6 5.13 60.63 14.15
CA ARG A 6 5.87 59.36 13.98
C ARG A 6 5.94 58.84 12.54
N GLY A 7 5.41 59.59 11.56
CA GLY A 7 5.30 59.12 10.17
C GLY A 7 6.39 59.61 9.20
N LEU A 8 7.21 60.59 9.57
CA LEU A 8 8.08 61.29 8.61
C LEU A 8 9.59 61.07 8.78
N ILE A 9 10.04 60.43 9.87
CA ILE A 9 11.47 60.22 10.16
C ILE A 9 11.96 58.81 9.77
N GLY A 10 11.07 57.82 9.68
CA GLY A 10 11.46 56.42 9.41
C GLY A 10 11.95 56.15 7.99
N ASN A 11 11.40 56.85 6.99
CA ASN A 11 11.67 56.53 5.59
C ASN A 11 13.04 57.04 5.11
N PHE A 12 13.54 58.17 5.65
CA PHE A 12 14.84 58.72 5.23
C PHE A 12 16.02 57.85 5.67
N LEU A 13 15.92 57.21 6.83
CA LEU A 13 17.03 56.42 7.40
C LEU A 13 17.19 55.05 6.72
N GLU A 14 16.11 54.43 6.25
CA GLU A 14 16.21 53.16 5.52
C GLU A 14 16.84 53.33 4.14
N ASP A 15 16.51 54.42 3.44
CA ASP A 15 17.02 54.68 2.09
C ASP A 15 18.52 55.03 2.08
N GLU A 16 19.00 55.75 3.11
CA GLU A 16 20.43 56.03 3.30
C GLU A 16 21.25 54.76 3.58
N VAL A 17 20.71 53.83 4.37
CA VAL A 17 21.38 52.56 4.67
C VAL A 17 21.39 51.61 3.46
N ARG A 18 20.33 51.62 2.65
CA ARG A 18 20.33 50.93 1.35
C ARG A 18 21.38 51.53 0.41
N ALA A 19 21.56 52.85 0.41
CA ALA A 19 22.56 53.50 -0.43
C ALA A 19 24.00 53.11 -0.01
N LEU A 20 24.30 53.11 1.29
CA LEU A 20 25.60 52.65 1.81
C LEU A 20 25.85 51.17 1.50
N GLY A 21 24.83 50.32 1.62
CA GLY A 21 24.92 48.91 1.26
C GLY A 21 25.26 48.67 -0.22
N ARG A 22 24.77 49.54 -1.13
CA ARG A 22 25.14 49.49 -2.56
C ARG A 22 26.59 49.89 -2.79
N GLU A 23 27.09 50.90 -2.10
CA GLU A 23 28.51 51.30 -2.18
C GLU A 23 29.45 50.21 -1.67
N LEU A 24 29.02 49.43 -0.67
CA LEU A 24 29.76 48.28 -0.13
C LEU A 24 29.61 47.00 -0.97
N GLY A 25 28.90 47.04 -2.11
CA GLY A 25 28.78 45.94 -3.06
C GLY A 25 27.78 44.85 -2.67
N LEU A 26 26.82 45.13 -1.77
CA LEU A 26 25.81 44.15 -1.39
C LEU A 26 24.76 43.94 -2.51
N PRO A 27 24.27 42.70 -2.71
CA PRO A 27 23.27 42.41 -3.73
C PRO A 27 21.95 43.15 -3.49
N ALA A 28 21.35 43.66 -4.57
CA ALA A 28 20.10 44.41 -4.52
C ALA A 28 18.94 43.59 -3.95
N GLU A 29 18.92 42.26 -4.18
CA GLU A 29 17.86 41.40 -3.63
C GLU A 29 17.89 41.32 -2.09
N LEU A 30 19.04 41.62 -1.48
CA LEU A 30 19.20 41.64 -0.03
C LEU A 30 18.73 42.97 0.58
N LEU A 31 19.03 44.09 -0.10
CA LEU A 31 18.75 45.45 0.36
C LEU A 31 17.25 45.84 0.27
N GLU A 32 16.52 45.19 -0.63
CA GLU A 32 15.11 45.50 -0.95
C GLU A 32 14.11 44.54 -0.28
N ARG A 33 14.57 43.61 0.58
CA ARG A 33 13.72 42.56 1.19
C ARG A 33 13.06 43.04 2.50
N PRO A 34 11.71 42.99 2.63
CA PRO A 34 11.03 43.28 3.89
C PRO A 34 10.90 42.04 4.81
N PRO A 35 10.90 42.22 6.15
CA PRO A 35 11.26 43.44 6.86
C PRO A 35 12.79 43.62 6.85
N PHE A 36 13.24 44.75 6.30
CA PHE A 36 14.65 45.13 6.34
C PHE A 36 14.92 45.70 7.75
N PRO A 37 16.01 45.31 8.44
CA PRO A 37 16.26 45.79 9.80
C PRO A 37 16.45 47.31 9.75
N GLY A 38 15.43 48.05 10.21
CA GLY A 38 15.49 49.50 10.29
C GLY A 38 16.67 49.93 11.18
N PRO A 39 17.45 50.94 10.79
CA PRO A 39 18.76 51.25 11.37
C PRO A 39 18.71 51.99 12.72
N GLY A 40 17.56 51.95 13.40
CA GLY A 40 17.41 52.54 14.73
C GLY A 40 18.41 51.97 15.74
N LEU A 41 18.87 50.73 15.54
CA LEU A 41 19.90 50.10 16.37
C LEU A 41 21.31 50.48 15.95
N SER A 42 21.62 50.47 14.65
CA SER A 42 22.96 50.72 14.11
C SER A 42 23.44 52.16 14.32
N ILE A 43 22.55 53.15 14.21
CA ILE A 43 22.90 54.57 14.41
C ILE A 43 23.03 54.90 15.91
N ARG A 44 22.27 54.23 16.79
CA ARG A 44 22.47 54.34 18.25
C ARG A 44 23.82 53.79 18.67
N ILE A 45 24.33 52.77 18.00
CA ILE A 45 25.65 52.19 18.28
C ILE A 45 26.79 53.10 17.78
N ILE A 46 26.66 53.72 16.60
CA ILE A 46 27.71 54.57 16.02
C ILE A 46 27.83 55.93 16.72
N TYR A 47 26.72 56.48 17.25
CA TYR A 47 26.71 57.79 17.94
C TYR A 47 26.67 57.69 19.47
N ALA A 48 26.77 56.50 20.07
CA ALA A 48 26.82 56.40 21.52
C ALA A 48 28.22 56.77 22.04
N GLU A 49 28.29 57.79 22.90
CA GLU A 49 29.52 58.15 23.62
C GLU A 49 29.97 57.03 24.59
N GLU A 50 29.07 56.11 24.95
CA GLU A 50 29.37 54.88 25.70
C GLU A 50 28.74 53.64 25.03
N PRO A 51 29.43 52.48 25.00
CA PRO A 51 28.90 51.29 24.34
C PRO A 51 27.58 50.81 24.97
N SER A 52 26.50 50.74 24.18
CA SER A 52 25.23 50.17 24.63
C SER A 52 25.31 48.64 24.65
N MET A 53 25.66 48.07 25.80
CA MET A 53 25.56 46.64 26.05
C MET A 53 24.12 46.32 26.47
N GLU A 54 23.25 45.99 25.51
CA GLU A 54 21.95 45.37 25.83
C GLU A 54 22.17 43.97 26.45
N ALA A 55 21.19 43.45 27.19
CA ALA A 55 21.32 42.19 27.94
C ALA A 55 21.80 40.99 27.08
N ASP A 56 21.48 41.02 25.79
CA ASP A 56 21.77 39.95 24.83
C ASP A 56 23.01 40.24 23.97
N PHE A 57 23.81 41.28 24.29
CA PHE A 57 25.01 41.66 23.51
C PHE A 57 25.99 40.50 23.34
N GLY A 58 26.16 39.66 24.37
CA GLY A 58 27.00 38.46 24.30
C GLY A 58 26.47 37.42 23.31
N GLU A 59 25.16 37.21 23.25
CA GLU A 59 24.54 36.30 22.27
C GLU A 59 24.64 36.86 20.85
N MET A 60 24.44 38.16 20.69
CA MET A 60 24.54 38.85 19.41
C MET A 60 25.97 38.77 18.84
N GLN A 61 26.98 38.94 19.71
CA GLN A 61 28.39 38.82 19.34
C GLN A 61 28.76 37.40 18.89
N VAL A 62 28.22 36.37 19.55
CA VAL A 62 28.40 34.96 19.15
C VAL A 62 27.75 34.68 17.79
N LEU A 63 26.54 35.20 17.55
CA LEU A 63 25.84 35.06 16.27
C LEU A 63 26.58 35.74 15.11
N ILE A 64 27.10 36.95 15.33
CA ILE A 64 27.91 37.66 14.33
C ILE A 64 29.21 36.90 14.05
N HIS A 65 29.89 36.40 15.08
CA HIS A 65 31.08 35.56 14.89
C HIS A 65 30.77 34.31 14.06
N LEU A 66 29.68 33.60 14.35
CA LEU A 66 29.23 32.43 13.58
C LEU A 66 28.92 32.77 12.11
N MET A 67 28.33 33.94 11.85
CA MET A 67 28.02 34.39 10.49
C MET A 67 29.27 34.78 9.71
N VAL A 68 30.23 35.44 10.35
CA VAL A 68 31.50 35.86 9.71
C VAL A 68 32.41 34.65 9.49
N ASP A 69 32.51 33.75 10.46
CA ASP A 69 33.30 32.52 10.33
C ASP A 69 32.60 31.42 9.53
N TYR A 70 31.35 31.60 9.10
CA TYR A 70 30.62 30.62 8.29
C TYR A 70 31.43 30.14 7.08
N ALA A 71 32.07 31.06 6.34
CA ALA A 71 32.90 30.72 5.20
C ALA A 71 34.13 29.88 5.60
N ASN A 72 34.74 30.15 6.76
CA ASN A 72 35.86 29.39 7.30
C ASN A 72 35.43 28.03 7.87
N MET A 73 34.23 27.95 8.46
CA MET A 73 33.63 26.73 9.00
C MET A 73 33.19 25.76 7.90
N VAL A 74 32.81 26.28 6.73
CA VAL A 74 32.49 25.47 5.54
C VAL A 74 33.74 24.90 4.85
N VAL A 75 34.89 25.57 4.99
CA VAL A 75 36.15 25.18 4.33
C VAL A 75 37.05 24.29 5.20
N LYS A 76 37.00 24.43 6.54
CA LYS A 76 37.74 23.54 7.43
C LYS A 76 37.07 22.17 7.47
N GLU A 77 37.82 21.12 7.11
CA GLU A 77 37.50 19.77 7.58
C GLU A 77 37.17 19.86 9.07
N HIS A 78 35.97 19.42 9.44
CA HIS A 78 35.49 19.51 10.81
C HIS A 78 36.61 19.03 11.75
N ALA A 79 36.86 19.75 12.84
CA ALA A 79 37.88 19.33 13.80
C ALA A 79 37.58 17.93 14.39
N LEU A 80 36.35 17.43 14.28
CA LEU A 80 35.89 16.15 14.83
C LEU A 80 36.79 14.96 14.46
N PRO A 81 37.18 14.73 13.18
CA PRO A 81 38.17 13.70 12.82
C PRO A 81 39.46 13.74 13.64
N ILE A 82 40.06 14.92 13.82
CA ILE A 82 41.29 15.10 14.61
C ILE A 82 41.06 14.73 16.07
N TRP A 83 39.89 15.07 16.63
CA TRP A 83 39.55 14.73 18.01
C TRP A 83 39.28 13.23 18.18
N ILE A 84 38.72 12.56 17.17
CA ILE A 84 38.58 11.10 17.14
C ILE A 84 39.96 10.46 17.09
N GLU A 85 40.89 10.95 16.26
CA GLU A 85 42.26 10.44 16.22
C GLU A 85 42.99 10.61 17.55
N ILE A 86 42.81 11.72 18.26
CA ILE A 86 43.41 11.95 19.58
C ILE A 86 42.77 11.05 20.66
N ALA A 87 41.46 10.83 20.58
CA ALA A 87 40.71 10.09 21.60
C ALA A 87 40.69 8.56 21.40
N THR A 88 41.19 8.05 20.28
CA THR A 88 41.13 6.63 19.92
C THR A 88 42.52 6.09 19.55
N SER A 89 42.82 4.88 20.00
CA SER A 89 44.07 4.20 19.69
C SER A 89 44.13 3.72 18.23
N GLU A 90 45.34 3.47 17.73
CA GLU A 90 45.58 2.88 16.39
C GLU A 90 44.84 1.53 16.17
N GLU A 91 44.54 0.79 17.25
CA GLU A 91 43.78 -0.46 17.19
C GLU A 91 42.25 -0.25 17.16
N GLU A 92 41.75 0.88 17.70
CA GLU A 92 40.32 1.20 17.75
C GLU A 92 39.81 1.90 16.49
N ARG A 93 40.66 2.66 15.80
CA ARG A 93 40.27 3.37 14.56
C ARG A 93 39.75 2.45 13.46
N PRO A 94 40.35 1.28 13.16
CA PRO A 94 39.81 0.34 12.18
C PRO A 94 38.43 -0.20 12.59
N LEU A 95 38.19 -0.41 13.89
CA LEU A 95 36.90 -0.86 14.42
C LEU A 95 35.83 0.21 14.24
N LEU A 96 36.16 1.48 14.49
CA LEU A 96 35.27 2.62 14.28
C LEU A 96 34.99 2.87 12.79
N GLU A 97 35.99 2.68 11.94
CA GLU A 97 35.83 2.77 10.49
C GLU A 97 34.91 1.64 9.97
N GLU A 98 35.10 0.40 10.42
CA GLU A 98 34.20 -0.72 10.10
C GLU A 98 32.77 -0.48 10.59
N GLN A 99 32.61 0.08 11.80
CA GLN A 99 31.33 0.44 12.38
C GLN A 99 30.64 1.60 11.68
N SER A 100 31.37 2.47 10.97
CA SER A 100 30.79 3.63 10.27
C SER A 100 30.51 3.37 8.79
N GLN A 101 30.97 2.24 8.24
CA GLN A 101 30.81 1.94 6.81
C GLN A 101 29.33 1.74 6.41
N PRO A 102 28.83 2.51 5.43
CA PRO A 102 27.44 2.45 5.03
C PRO A 102 27.09 1.14 4.31
N ILE A 103 25.82 0.76 4.37
CA ILE A 103 25.29 -0.38 3.63
C ILE A 103 25.18 -0.04 2.14
N GLY A 104 25.76 -0.90 1.31
CA GLY A 104 25.64 -0.83 -0.14
C GLY A 104 24.34 -1.47 -0.62
N ILE A 105 23.46 -0.67 -1.24
CA ILE A 105 22.21 -1.15 -1.82
C ILE A 105 22.41 -1.39 -3.32
N LEU A 106 22.31 -2.65 -3.73
CA LEU A 106 22.58 -3.12 -5.08
C LEU A 106 21.28 -3.53 -5.77
N SER A 107 21.20 -3.36 -7.08
CA SER A 107 20.11 -3.92 -7.88
C SER A 107 20.23 -5.44 -7.96
N THR A 108 19.12 -6.15 -7.73
CA THR A 108 19.04 -7.58 -8.06
C THR A 108 19.24 -7.87 -9.55
N SER A 109 18.94 -6.89 -10.41
CA SER A 109 19.12 -6.98 -11.86
C SER A 109 20.43 -6.31 -12.25
N GLY A 110 21.47 -7.13 -12.46
CA GLY A 110 22.77 -6.68 -12.95
C GLY A 110 23.73 -6.11 -11.89
N GLY A 111 23.40 -6.15 -10.60
CA GLY A 111 24.33 -5.81 -9.52
C GLY A 111 24.70 -4.32 -9.43
N LYS A 112 24.06 -3.45 -10.21
CA LYS A 112 24.32 -2.00 -10.20
C LYS A 112 24.08 -1.41 -8.81
N GLN A 113 25.01 -0.63 -8.29
CA GLN A 113 24.83 0.12 -7.05
C GLN A 113 23.73 1.18 -7.22
N LEU A 114 22.72 1.12 -6.35
CA LEU A 114 21.56 1.99 -6.38
C LEU A 114 21.71 3.14 -5.39
N ALA A 115 22.20 2.86 -4.18
CA ALA A 115 22.44 3.83 -3.12
C ALA A 115 23.42 3.28 -2.09
N THR A 116 23.93 4.18 -1.25
CA THR A 116 24.76 3.87 -0.09
C THR A 116 24.11 4.57 1.10
N LEU A 117 23.76 3.82 2.15
CA LEU A 117 23.01 4.35 3.29
C LEU A 117 23.69 3.98 4.60
N THR A 118 23.90 4.96 5.46
CA THR A 118 24.24 4.73 6.87
C THR A 118 22.95 4.38 7.61
N VAL A 119 22.96 3.28 8.35
CA VAL A 119 21.74 2.73 8.98
C VAL A 119 21.95 2.55 10.47
N ASP A 120 20.97 3.00 11.24
CA ASP A 120 20.85 2.65 12.65
C ASP A 120 20.47 1.16 12.78
N PRO A 121 21.18 0.34 13.57
CA PRO A 121 20.81 -1.06 13.84
C PRO A 121 19.37 -1.26 14.32
N ASN A 122 18.79 -0.24 14.98
CA ASN A 122 17.41 -0.23 15.48
C ASN A 122 16.39 0.21 14.42
N SER A 123 16.84 0.76 13.29
CA SER A 123 15.94 1.14 12.20
C SER A 123 15.27 -0.09 11.60
N THR A 124 14.03 0.08 11.16
CA THR A 124 13.30 -0.98 10.48
C THR A 124 13.59 -0.99 8.98
N LEU A 125 13.44 -2.15 8.34
CA LEU A 125 13.58 -2.24 6.89
C LEU A 125 12.55 -1.35 6.14
N LYS A 126 11.40 -1.05 6.76
CA LYS A 126 10.41 -0.09 6.25
C LYS A 126 10.94 1.35 6.22
N GLU A 127 11.72 1.76 7.21
CA GLU A 127 12.38 3.08 7.20
C GLU A 127 13.41 3.16 6.10
N LEU A 128 14.19 2.08 5.88
CA LEU A 128 15.16 2.02 4.79
C LEU A 128 14.50 2.21 3.42
N LYS A 129 13.34 1.60 3.19
CA LYS A 129 12.56 1.83 1.96
C LYS A 129 12.19 3.29 1.78
N THR A 130 11.82 3.96 2.87
CA THR A 130 11.45 5.38 2.85
C THR A 130 12.66 6.25 2.52
N GLN A 131 13.84 5.93 3.05
CA GLN A 131 15.08 6.62 2.71
C GLN A 131 15.44 6.44 1.23
N ILE A 132 15.34 5.22 0.68
CA ILE A 132 15.53 4.99 -0.75
C ILE A 132 14.54 5.78 -1.60
N HIS A 133 13.28 5.87 -1.19
CA HIS A 133 12.28 6.65 -1.92
C HIS A 133 12.61 8.14 -1.96
N ARG A 134 13.16 8.70 -0.86
CA ARG A 134 13.63 10.09 -0.82
C ARG A 134 14.77 10.34 -1.81
N LEU A 135 15.70 9.39 -1.94
CA LEU A 135 16.79 9.46 -2.90
C LEU A 135 16.33 9.18 -4.34
N LYS A 136 15.35 8.29 -4.51
CA LYS A 136 14.83 7.82 -5.81
C LYS A 136 13.32 7.77 -5.77
N SER A 137 12.68 8.89 -6.13
CA SER A 137 11.23 9.08 -6.08
C SER A 137 10.43 7.98 -6.78
N HIS A 138 10.92 7.45 -7.91
CA HIS A 138 10.25 6.37 -8.65
C HIS A 138 10.22 5.01 -7.92
N LEU A 139 11.08 4.80 -6.91
CA LEU A 139 11.13 3.61 -6.05
C LEU A 139 10.37 3.91 -4.75
N TYR A 140 9.05 4.04 -4.80
CA TYR A 140 8.24 4.14 -3.58
C TYR A 140 8.22 2.82 -2.79
N PRO A 141 7.94 2.84 -1.47
CA PRO A 141 8.18 1.68 -0.60
C PRO A 141 7.56 0.35 -1.05
N ASP A 142 6.32 0.36 -1.56
CA ASP A 142 5.64 -0.85 -2.01
C ASP A 142 6.26 -1.48 -3.27
N ARG A 143 6.99 -0.69 -4.07
CA ARG A 143 7.71 -1.15 -5.26
C ARG A 143 9.03 -1.84 -4.94
N GLN A 144 9.52 -1.69 -3.71
CA GLN A 144 10.81 -2.21 -3.27
C GLN A 144 10.66 -3.55 -2.56
N GLU A 145 11.45 -4.55 -2.94
CA GLU A 145 11.63 -5.79 -2.17
C GLU A 145 13.11 -6.00 -1.87
N PHE A 146 13.48 -5.97 -0.59
CA PHE A 146 14.86 -6.20 -0.16
C PHE A 146 15.15 -7.68 0.05
N ARG A 147 16.37 -8.09 -0.31
CA ARG A 147 16.89 -9.45 -0.26
C ARG A 147 18.35 -9.43 0.18
N GLN A 148 18.80 -10.45 0.92
CA GLN A 148 20.22 -10.62 1.26
C GLN A 148 21.03 -11.14 0.07
N GLU A 149 20.39 -11.88 -0.84
CA GLU A 149 21.01 -12.42 -2.05
C GLU A 149 20.20 -12.03 -3.29
N PRO A 150 20.81 -11.90 -4.48
CA PRO A 150 20.10 -11.53 -5.71
C PRO A 150 18.88 -12.43 -6.00
N ARG A 151 19.03 -13.73 -5.76
CA ARG A 151 17.99 -14.76 -5.97
C ARG A 151 17.34 -15.24 -4.66
N GLY A 152 17.63 -14.59 -3.54
CA GLY A 152 17.08 -14.91 -2.23
C GLY A 152 15.60 -14.57 -2.09
N LYS A 153 15.03 -14.96 -0.94
CA LYS A 153 13.67 -14.57 -0.54
C LYS A 153 13.64 -13.12 -0.07
N GLY A 154 12.48 -12.48 -0.22
CA GLY A 154 12.22 -11.16 0.35
C GLY A 154 12.31 -11.20 1.89
N LEU A 155 12.88 -10.15 2.46
CA LEU A 155 13.03 -9.98 3.90
C LEU A 155 11.75 -9.44 4.55
N ASP A 156 11.57 -9.69 5.85
CA ASP A 156 10.44 -9.17 6.61
C ASP A 156 10.66 -7.69 6.94
N GLU A 157 9.72 -6.85 6.54
CA GLU A 157 9.82 -5.39 6.61
C GLU A 157 9.65 -4.84 8.04
N SER A 158 9.10 -5.64 8.95
CA SER A 158 8.94 -5.25 10.37
C SER A 158 10.19 -5.48 11.20
N LYS A 159 11.14 -6.28 10.71
CA LYS A 159 12.36 -6.58 11.44
C LYS A 159 13.34 -5.42 11.35
N THR A 160 14.10 -5.23 12.43
CA THR A 160 15.19 -4.26 12.50
C THR A 160 16.38 -4.77 11.69
N ILE A 161 17.27 -3.85 11.30
CA ILE A 161 18.53 -4.18 10.61
C ILE A 161 19.33 -5.19 11.44
N ALA A 162 19.42 -4.98 12.76
CA ALA A 162 20.08 -5.91 13.69
C ALA A 162 19.43 -7.30 13.71
N ALA A 163 18.09 -7.39 13.76
CA ALA A 163 17.38 -8.67 13.78
C ALA A 163 17.46 -9.45 12.46
N LEU A 164 17.79 -8.76 11.36
CA LEU A 164 18.08 -9.36 10.07
C LEU A 164 19.56 -9.80 9.94
N GLY A 165 20.39 -9.57 10.96
CA GLY A 165 21.82 -9.88 10.94
C GLY A 165 22.59 -9.02 9.94
N LEU A 166 22.01 -7.90 9.50
CA LEU A 166 22.68 -6.95 8.61
C LEU A 166 23.59 -6.07 9.47
N LYS A 167 24.89 -6.12 9.17
CA LYS A 167 25.89 -5.24 9.79
C LYS A 167 26.16 -4.04 8.87
N ASN A 168 26.75 -2.99 9.41
CA ASN A 168 27.52 -2.02 8.60
C ASN A 168 28.51 -2.81 7.73
N HIS A 169 28.90 -2.34 6.53
CA HIS A 169 29.52 -3.11 5.42
C HIS A 169 28.66 -4.16 4.67
N SER A 170 27.45 -4.50 5.12
CA SER A 170 26.64 -5.51 4.43
C SER A 170 26.16 -5.04 3.05
N LYS A 171 25.98 -5.99 2.13
CA LYS A 171 25.36 -5.75 0.82
C LYS A 171 23.89 -6.15 0.88
N LEU A 172 23.01 -5.25 0.49
CA LEU A 172 21.58 -5.51 0.43
C LEU A 172 21.08 -5.36 -1.02
N TYR A 173 20.33 -6.34 -1.50
CA TYR A 173 19.82 -6.32 -2.86
C TYR A 173 18.38 -5.83 -2.89
N LEU A 174 18.12 -4.78 -3.68
CA LEU A 174 16.79 -4.26 -3.94
C LEU A 174 16.28 -4.81 -5.28
N LYS A 175 15.10 -5.42 -5.23
CA LYS A 175 14.32 -5.77 -6.40
C LYS A 175 13.24 -4.73 -6.64
N ASP A 176 13.23 -4.19 -7.84
CA ASP A 176 12.13 -3.38 -8.33
C ASP A 176 10.99 -4.30 -8.80
N LEU A 177 9.83 -4.22 -8.12
CA LEU A 177 8.63 -4.98 -8.45
C LEU A 177 7.80 -4.35 -9.58
N GLY A 178 8.16 -3.15 -10.03
CA GLY A 178 7.40 -2.31 -10.96
C GLY A 178 6.21 -1.61 -10.29
N PRO A 179 5.35 -0.94 -11.08
CA PRO A 179 4.15 -0.27 -10.55
C PRO A 179 3.24 -1.24 -9.78
N GLN A 180 2.94 -0.88 -8.54
CA GLN A 180 2.08 -1.60 -7.62
C GLN A 180 0.75 -0.86 -7.40
N ILE A 181 -0.28 -1.62 -7.07
CA ILE A 181 -1.61 -1.12 -6.72
C ILE A 181 -2.10 -1.82 -5.45
N ALA A 182 -2.80 -1.09 -4.58
CA ALA A 182 -3.34 -1.62 -3.33
C ALA A 182 -4.36 -2.74 -3.59
N TRP A 183 -4.30 -3.82 -2.80
CA TRP A 183 -5.22 -4.95 -2.93
C TRP A 183 -6.69 -4.55 -2.81
N LYS A 184 -7.01 -3.60 -1.93
CA LYS A 184 -8.37 -3.07 -1.79
C LYS A 184 -8.86 -2.50 -3.12
N THR A 185 -8.05 -1.67 -3.79
CA THR A 185 -8.41 -1.09 -5.08
C THR A 185 -8.57 -2.17 -6.14
N VAL A 186 -7.69 -3.18 -6.17
CA VAL A 186 -7.80 -4.30 -7.11
C VAL A 186 -9.13 -5.03 -6.95
N PHE A 187 -9.46 -5.43 -5.72
CA PHE A 187 -10.69 -6.16 -5.45
C PHE A 187 -11.94 -5.33 -5.81
N LEU A 188 -11.92 -4.03 -5.53
CA LEU A 188 -13.01 -3.14 -5.94
C LEU A 188 -13.15 -3.06 -7.46
N THR A 189 -12.05 -2.86 -8.19
CA THR A 189 -12.08 -2.75 -9.65
C THR A 189 -12.44 -4.08 -10.33
N GLU A 190 -11.91 -5.20 -9.84
CA GLU A 190 -12.20 -6.52 -10.43
C GLU A 190 -13.66 -6.92 -10.24
N TYR A 191 -14.30 -6.58 -9.10
CA TYR A 191 -15.70 -6.89 -8.81
C TYR A 191 -16.71 -5.85 -9.32
N ALA A 192 -16.30 -4.59 -9.49
CA ALA A 192 -17.15 -3.56 -10.08
C ALA A 192 -17.58 -3.93 -11.50
N GLY A 193 -16.67 -4.46 -12.32
CA GLY A 193 -16.98 -4.84 -13.69
C GLY A 193 -18.13 -5.84 -13.82
N PRO A 194 -18.07 -7.03 -13.20
CA PRO A 194 -19.16 -7.99 -13.26
C PRO A 194 -20.50 -7.45 -12.80
N LEU A 195 -20.51 -6.56 -11.80
CA LEU A 195 -21.72 -5.89 -11.34
C LEU A 195 -22.30 -4.99 -12.45
N PHE A 196 -21.49 -4.10 -13.02
CA PHE A 196 -21.94 -3.15 -14.04
C PHE A 196 -22.23 -3.81 -15.39
N VAL A 197 -21.34 -4.68 -15.87
CA VAL A 197 -21.44 -5.35 -17.16
C VAL A 197 -22.69 -6.23 -17.23
N TYR A 198 -22.93 -7.05 -16.19
CA TYR A 198 -24.12 -7.90 -16.17
C TYR A 198 -25.39 -7.05 -16.09
N ALA A 199 -25.44 -6.06 -15.19
CA ALA A 199 -26.58 -5.17 -15.05
C ALA A 199 -26.87 -4.39 -16.35
N TRP A 200 -25.84 -3.97 -17.08
CA TRP A 200 -25.99 -3.27 -18.34
C TRP A 200 -26.61 -4.15 -19.42
N ILE A 201 -26.09 -5.36 -19.62
CA ILE A 201 -26.64 -6.32 -20.60
C ILE A 201 -28.09 -6.68 -20.26
N TYR A 202 -28.38 -6.89 -18.97
CA TYR A 202 -29.73 -7.20 -18.50
C TYR A 202 -30.71 -6.03 -18.68
N GLN A 203 -30.31 -4.80 -18.41
CA GLN A 203 -31.19 -3.63 -18.50
C GLN A 203 -31.32 -3.05 -19.91
N ARG A 204 -30.33 -3.28 -20.79
CA ARG A 204 -30.26 -2.77 -22.17
C ARG A 204 -30.22 -3.91 -23.19
N PRO A 205 -31.22 -4.80 -23.23
CA PRO A 205 -31.22 -5.96 -24.14
C PRO A 205 -31.15 -5.54 -25.62
N TRP A 206 -31.70 -4.38 -26.00
CA TRP A 206 -31.69 -3.91 -27.39
C TRP A 206 -30.29 -3.69 -27.95
N LEU A 207 -29.33 -3.35 -27.10
CA LEU A 207 -27.94 -3.10 -27.50
C LEU A 207 -27.21 -4.39 -27.89
N PHE A 208 -27.61 -5.52 -27.30
CA PHE A 208 -26.92 -6.80 -27.43
C PHE A 208 -27.67 -7.81 -28.30
N TYR A 209 -29.00 -7.69 -28.41
CA TYR A 209 -29.86 -8.66 -29.11
C TYR A 209 -30.74 -8.01 -30.20
N GLY A 210 -30.59 -6.70 -30.46
CA GLY A 210 -31.32 -5.95 -31.50
C GLY A 210 -32.56 -5.20 -31.00
N GLU A 211 -33.06 -4.24 -31.80
CA GLU A 211 -34.09 -3.26 -31.38
C GLU A 211 -35.38 -3.88 -30.81
N GLY A 212 -35.80 -5.04 -31.32
CA GLY A 212 -37.00 -5.73 -30.84
C GLY A 212 -36.84 -6.50 -29.53
N ALA A 213 -35.62 -6.68 -29.02
CA ALA A 213 -35.35 -7.53 -27.86
C ALA A 213 -35.90 -6.97 -26.55
N ALA A 214 -35.97 -5.64 -26.42
CA ALA A 214 -36.55 -5.00 -25.23
C ALA A 214 -38.05 -5.27 -25.06
N ASN A 215 -38.74 -5.62 -26.16
CA ASN A 215 -40.16 -5.92 -26.16
C ASN A 215 -40.45 -7.41 -25.90
N GLN A 216 -39.43 -8.25 -25.83
CA GLN A 216 -39.59 -9.68 -25.57
C GLN A 216 -39.55 -9.95 -24.06
N PRO A 217 -40.43 -10.81 -23.53
CA PRO A 217 -40.43 -11.16 -22.12
C PRO A 217 -39.18 -11.96 -21.77
N MET A 218 -38.52 -11.62 -20.66
CA MET A 218 -37.46 -12.44 -20.08
C MET A 218 -38.05 -13.52 -19.19
N SER A 219 -37.40 -14.70 -19.18
CA SER A 219 -37.81 -15.77 -18.28
C SER A 219 -37.62 -15.38 -16.81
N GLN A 220 -38.46 -15.93 -15.93
CA GLN A 220 -38.31 -15.73 -14.49
C GLN A 220 -36.93 -16.17 -13.98
N VAL A 221 -36.35 -17.21 -14.57
CA VAL A 221 -35.00 -17.70 -14.23
C VAL A 221 -33.93 -16.66 -14.59
N ALA A 222 -34.06 -15.97 -15.72
CA ALA A 222 -33.14 -14.89 -16.10
C ALA A 222 -33.20 -13.73 -15.09
N HIS A 223 -34.39 -13.36 -14.64
CA HIS A 223 -34.56 -12.36 -13.57
C HIS A 223 -33.88 -12.79 -12.26
N ILE A 224 -34.16 -14.01 -11.79
CA ILE A 224 -33.53 -14.57 -10.59
C ILE A 224 -32.00 -14.59 -10.73
N ALA A 225 -31.49 -15.04 -11.87
CA ALA A 225 -30.06 -15.08 -12.15
C ALA A 225 -29.42 -13.69 -12.12
N ALA A 226 -30.08 -12.67 -12.68
CA ALA A 226 -29.62 -11.28 -12.61
C ALA A 226 -29.54 -10.78 -11.16
N TYR A 227 -30.57 -11.06 -10.34
CA TYR A 227 -30.54 -10.71 -8.91
C TYR A 227 -29.43 -11.43 -8.16
N CYS A 228 -29.29 -12.75 -8.34
CA CYS A 228 -28.20 -13.52 -7.72
C CYS A 228 -26.83 -12.96 -8.09
N TRP A 229 -26.60 -12.67 -9.38
CA TRP A 229 -25.34 -12.11 -9.86
C TRP A 229 -25.02 -10.76 -9.21
N VAL A 230 -25.99 -9.84 -9.22
CA VAL A 230 -25.85 -8.50 -8.62
C VAL A 230 -25.62 -8.60 -7.13
N ILE A 231 -26.40 -9.42 -6.40
CA ILE A 231 -26.26 -9.61 -4.96
C ILE A 231 -24.87 -10.19 -4.62
N HIS A 232 -24.41 -11.19 -5.36
CA HIS A 232 -23.07 -11.76 -5.17
C HIS A 232 -21.99 -10.68 -5.27
N TYR A 233 -21.92 -9.96 -6.39
CA TYR A 233 -20.83 -8.98 -6.59
C TYR A 233 -20.98 -7.74 -5.70
N ALA A 234 -22.20 -7.32 -5.39
CA ALA A 234 -22.44 -6.28 -4.38
C ALA A 234 -21.91 -6.73 -3.01
N LYS A 235 -22.21 -7.97 -2.58
CA LYS A 235 -21.66 -8.57 -1.35
C LYS A 235 -20.13 -8.57 -1.38
N ARG A 236 -19.50 -9.01 -2.47
CA ARG A 236 -18.02 -9.03 -2.62
C ARG A 236 -17.40 -7.63 -2.49
N ILE A 237 -18.02 -6.61 -3.08
CA ILE A 237 -17.58 -5.21 -2.96
C ILE A 237 -17.71 -4.74 -1.52
N LEU A 238 -18.86 -4.97 -0.87
CA LEU A 238 -19.08 -4.57 0.52
C LEU A 238 -18.13 -5.30 1.48
N GLU A 239 -17.89 -6.59 1.28
CA GLU A 239 -16.90 -7.34 2.05
C GLU A 239 -15.49 -6.78 1.87
N THR A 240 -15.12 -6.38 0.66
CA THR A 240 -13.83 -5.73 0.38
C THR A 240 -13.70 -4.40 1.13
N LEU A 241 -14.78 -3.64 1.22
CA LEU A 241 -14.80 -2.34 1.91
C LEU A 241 -14.76 -2.48 3.43
N PHE A 242 -15.51 -3.42 4.00
CA PHE A 242 -15.84 -3.43 5.43
C PHE A 242 -15.37 -4.67 6.20
N VAL A 243 -15.13 -5.80 5.52
CA VAL A 243 -14.84 -7.10 6.15
C VAL A 243 -13.37 -7.50 5.99
N HIS A 244 -12.84 -7.47 4.77
CA HIS A 244 -11.52 -8.02 4.47
C HIS A 244 -10.37 -7.23 5.11
N ARG A 245 -9.39 -7.97 5.65
CA ARG A 245 -8.11 -7.44 6.18
C ARG A 245 -6.95 -8.08 5.41
N PHE A 246 -6.36 -7.32 4.50
CA PHE A 246 -5.30 -7.80 3.60
C PHE A 246 -3.95 -7.90 4.32
N SER A 247 -3.21 -9.00 4.11
CA SER A 247 -1.89 -9.19 4.73
C SER A 247 -0.75 -8.59 3.89
N HIS A 248 -0.93 -8.54 2.56
CA HIS A 248 -0.07 -7.82 1.65
C HIS A 248 -0.70 -6.46 1.32
N ALA A 249 0.13 -5.41 1.21
CA ALA A 249 -0.34 -4.08 0.90
C ALA A 249 -0.78 -3.97 -0.57
N THR A 250 0.02 -4.53 -1.49
CA THR A 250 -0.13 -4.27 -2.92
C THR A 250 0.13 -5.49 -3.80
N MET A 251 -0.14 -5.34 -5.10
CA MET A 251 0.23 -6.27 -6.17
C MET A 251 0.65 -5.53 -7.46
N PRO A 252 1.36 -6.19 -8.39
CA PRO A 252 1.75 -5.58 -9.65
C PRO A 252 0.56 -5.21 -10.53
N VAL A 253 0.54 -3.99 -11.08
CA VAL A 253 -0.56 -3.45 -11.90
C VAL A 253 -0.89 -4.32 -13.12
N ARG A 254 0.11 -4.95 -13.75
CA ARG A 254 -0.13 -5.87 -14.89
C ARG A 254 -1.12 -7.00 -14.58
N ASN A 255 -1.18 -7.44 -13.31
CA ASN A 255 -2.07 -8.51 -12.89
C ASN A 255 -3.51 -8.02 -12.74
N LEU A 256 -3.73 -6.71 -12.48
CA LEU A 256 -5.07 -6.12 -12.43
C LEU A 256 -5.82 -6.35 -13.75
N PHE A 257 -5.18 -6.05 -14.88
CA PHE A 257 -5.81 -6.23 -16.19
C PHE A 257 -6.19 -7.68 -16.46
N ARG A 258 -5.35 -8.63 -16.04
CA ARG A 258 -5.67 -10.06 -16.16
C ARG A 258 -6.88 -10.46 -15.32
N ASN A 259 -6.93 -10.02 -14.06
CA ASN A 259 -8.04 -10.29 -13.16
C ASN A 259 -9.34 -9.67 -13.69
N CYS A 260 -9.31 -8.39 -14.06
CA CYS A 260 -10.47 -7.70 -14.62
C CYS A 260 -10.92 -8.36 -15.93
N ALA A 261 -10.02 -8.67 -16.86
CA ALA A 261 -10.38 -9.34 -18.10
C ALA A 261 -11.11 -10.66 -17.83
N TYR A 262 -10.61 -11.49 -16.91
CA TYR A 262 -11.29 -12.72 -16.51
C TYR A 262 -12.73 -12.44 -16.03
N TYR A 263 -12.88 -11.61 -15.00
CA TYR A 263 -14.19 -11.36 -14.38
C TYR A 263 -15.18 -10.66 -15.33
N TRP A 264 -14.72 -9.64 -16.06
CA TRP A 264 -15.58 -8.78 -16.87
C TRP A 264 -16.04 -9.50 -18.14
N ILE A 265 -15.14 -10.26 -18.79
CA ILE A 265 -15.49 -11.02 -20.00
C ILE A 265 -16.43 -12.17 -19.64
N PHE A 266 -16.17 -12.91 -18.55
CA PHE A 266 -17.12 -13.94 -18.12
C PHE A 266 -18.46 -13.35 -17.71
N ALA A 267 -18.50 -12.19 -17.06
CA ALA A 267 -19.74 -11.51 -16.76
C ALA A 267 -20.52 -11.17 -18.03
N ALA A 268 -19.87 -10.61 -19.05
CA ALA A 268 -20.50 -10.35 -20.34
C ALA A 268 -21.00 -11.64 -20.99
N TYR A 269 -20.18 -12.70 -21.00
CA TYR A 269 -20.48 -13.96 -21.66
C TYR A 269 -21.68 -14.68 -21.02
N VAL A 270 -21.72 -14.74 -19.69
CA VAL A 270 -22.84 -15.30 -18.94
C VAL A 270 -24.09 -14.44 -19.11
N ALA A 271 -23.98 -13.12 -18.91
CA ALA A 271 -25.11 -12.21 -19.04
C ALA A 271 -25.73 -12.26 -20.43
N TYR A 272 -24.91 -12.35 -21.47
CA TYR A 272 -25.37 -12.45 -22.85
C TYR A 272 -26.25 -13.68 -23.07
N HIS A 273 -25.83 -14.85 -22.57
CA HIS A 273 -26.56 -16.10 -22.82
C HIS A 273 -27.78 -16.26 -21.91
N VAL A 274 -27.68 -15.90 -20.63
CA VAL A 274 -28.79 -16.06 -19.68
C VAL A 274 -29.92 -15.07 -19.94
N ASN A 275 -29.59 -13.87 -20.43
CA ASN A 275 -30.59 -12.84 -20.72
C ASN A 275 -30.99 -12.80 -22.22
N HIS A 276 -30.50 -13.74 -23.04
CA HIS A 276 -30.83 -13.78 -24.46
C HIS A 276 -32.33 -14.06 -24.67
N PRO A 277 -33.02 -13.45 -25.65
CA PRO A 277 -34.44 -13.71 -25.86
C PRO A 277 -34.77 -15.17 -26.24
N LEU A 278 -33.80 -15.88 -26.82
CA LEU A 278 -33.88 -17.32 -27.13
C LEU A 278 -33.46 -18.24 -25.98
N TYR A 279 -33.18 -17.72 -24.79
CA TYR A 279 -32.79 -18.53 -23.64
C TYR A 279 -33.93 -19.45 -23.20
N THR A 280 -33.67 -20.76 -23.21
CA THR A 280 -34.59 -21.78 -22.73
C THR A 280 -34.29 -22.09 -21.26
N ALA A 281 -35.12 -21.55 -20.37
CA ALA A 281 -34.97 -21.75 -18.94
C ALA A 281 -35.27 -23.21 -18.50
N PRO A 282 -34.56 -23.73 -17.48
CA PRO A 282 -34.93 -24.99 -16.83
C PRO A 282 -36.29 -24.89 -16.11
N CYS A 283 -36.79 -26.03 -15.63
CA CYS A 283 -38.03 -26.06 -14.86
C CYS A 283 -37.90 -25.27 -13.55
N GLN A 284 -39.00 -24.64 -13.12
CA GLN A 284 -39.00 -23.76 -11.94
C GLN A 284 -38.53 -24.46 -10.66
N MET A 285 -38.89 -25.74 -10.48
CA MET A 285 -38.48 -26.52 -9.32
C MET A 285 -36.95 -26.62 -9.22
N GLN A 286 -36.27 -26.92 -10.33
CA GLN A 286 -34.81 -26.95 -10.39
C GLN A 286 -34.23 -25.58 -10.03
N SER A 287 -34.76 -24.50 -10.62
CA SER A 287 -34.28 -23.14 -10.35
C SER A 287 -34.44 -22.74 -8.89
N TYR A 288 -35.55 -23.05 -8.24
CA TYR A 288 -35.76 -22.71 -6.82
C TYR A 288 -34.92 -23.56 -5.86
N ILE A 289 -34.75 -24.86 -6.12
CA ILE A 289 -33.84 -25.70 -5.34
C ILE A 289 -32.41 -25.17 -5.45
N ALA A 290 -31.97 -24.86 -6.67
CA ALA A 290 -30.65 -24.30 -6.93
C ALA A 290 -30.47 -22.91 -6.29
N LEU A 291 -31.51 -22.05 -6.30
CA LEU A 291 -31.50 -20.77 -5.59
C LEU A 291 -31.36 -20.94 -4.07
N GLY A 292 -32.04 -21.92 -3.48
CA GLY A 292 -31.88 -22.27 -2.07
C GLY A 292 -30.44 -22.66 -1.72
N PHE A 293 -29.84 -23.54 -2.53
CA PHE A 293 -28.45 -23.96 -2.35
C PHE A 293 -27.46 -22.81 -2.58
N TRP A 294 -27.70 -21.98 -3.59
CA TRP A 294 -26.93 -20.76 -3.85
C TRP A 294 -26.96 -19.81 -2.64
N THR A 295 -28.14 -19.60 -2.04
CA THR A 295 -28.30 -18.72 -0.88
C THR A 295 -27.51 -19.23 0.33
N ILE A 296 -27.58 -20.53 0.62
CA ILE A 296 -26.79 -21.15 1.70
C ILE A 296 -25.29 -20.94 1.44
N CYS A 297 -24.85 -21.08 0.19
CA CYS A 297 -23.45 -20.86 -0.18
C CYS A 297 -23.03 -19.39 -0.02
N GLU A 298 -23.85 -18.43 -0.42
CA GLU A 298 -23.52 -17.01 -0.26
C GLU A 298 -23.40 -16.59 1.20
N LEU A 299 -24.34 -17.04 2.04
CA LEU A 299 -24.32 -16.83 3.49
C LEU A 299 -23.13 -17.53 4.12
N GLY A 300 -22.83 -18.76 3.72
CA GLY A 300 -21.69 -19.53 4.21
C GLY A 300 -20.38 -18.84 3.87
N ASN A 301 -20.20 -18.39 2.64
CA ASN A 301 -19.03 -17.65 2.20
C ASN A 301 -18.82 -16.37 3.04
N PHE A 302 -19.88 -15.58 3.26
CA PHE A 302 -19.83 -14.38 4.10
C PHE A 302 -19.48 -14.71 5.57
N SER A 303 -20.14 -15.72 6.14
CA SER A 303 -19.89 -16.20 7.51
C SER A 303 -18.42 -16.58 7.72
N ILE A 304 -17.82 -17.28 6.75
CA ILE A 304 -16.40 -17.60 6.79
C ILE A 304 -15.54 -16.34 6.70
N HIS A 305 -15.82 -15.42 5.77
CA HIS A 305 -15.04 -14.16 5.67
C HIS A 305 -15.09 -13.33 6.95
N TRP A 306 -16.27 -13.25 7.58
CA TRP A 306 -16.43 -12.58 8.87
C TRP A 306 -15.60 -13.25 9.97
N THR A 307 -15.64 -14.59 10.03
CA THR A 307 -14.82 -15.36 10.98
C THR A 307 -13.33 -15.13 10.75
N LEU A 308 -12.88 -15.17 9.49
CA LEU A 308 -11.48 -14.94 9.11
C LEU A 308 -11.00 -13.53 9.46
N ARG A 309 -11.87 -12.51 9.37
CA ARG A 309 -11.60 -11.15 9.84
C ARG A 309 -11.30 -11.11 11.33
N ASN A 310 -12.11 -11.81 12.14
CA ASN A 310 -11.97 -11.81 13.60
C ASN A 310 -10.73 -12.56 14.10
N LEU A 311 -10.19 -13.49 13.30
CA LEU A 311 -8.92 -14.17 13.60
C LEU A 311 -7.70 -13.26 13.52
N ARG A 312 -7.81 -12.10 12.88
CA ARG A 312 -6.74 -11.11 12.76
C ARG A 312 -7.09 -9.85 13.54
N PRO A 313 -6.55 -9.63 14.76
CA PRO A 313 -6.70 -8.35 15.44
C PRO A 313 -6.27 -7.18 14.53
N PRO A 314 -6.90 -5.99 14.62
CA PRO A 314 -6.46 -4.83 13.86
C PRO A 314 -4.97 -4.56 14.11
N GLY A 315 -4.19 -4.37 13.05
CA GLY A 315 -2.74 -4.10 13.14
C GLY A 315 -1.83 -5.32 13.30
N SER A 316 -2.37 -6.54 13.50
CA SER A 316 -1.55 -7.75 13.60
C SER A 316 -1.44 -8.50 12.27
N LYS A 317 -0.23 -9.02 11.98
CA LYS A 317 0.05 -9.96 10.88
C LYS A 317 0.09 -11.43 11.34
N GLU A 318 -0.20 -11.69 12.61
CA GLU A 318 -0.15 -13.03 13.18
C GLU A 318 -1.15 -13.97 12.48
N ARG A 319 -0.69 -15.16 12.11
CA ARG A 319 -1.54 -16.21 11.53
C ARG A 319 -2.03 -17.13 12.65
N ARG A 320 -3.32 -17.45 12.63
CA ARG A 320 -3.96 -18.39 13.56
C ARG A 320 -4.69 -19.48 12.78
N ILE A 321 -4.90 -20.64 13.42
CA ILE A 321 -5.68 -21.73 12.84
C ILE A 321 -7.16 -21.36 12.92
N PRO A 322 -7.89 -21.29 11.79
CA PRO A 322 -9.32 -21.04 11.83
C PRO A 322 -10.06 -22.25 12.40
N ARG A 323 -11.02 -22.01 13.29
CA ARG A 323 -11.86 -23.02 13.95
C ARG A 323 -13.34 -22.63 13.78
N PRO A 324 -14.27 -23.60 13.83
CA PRO A 324 -15.68 -23.29 13.88
C PRO A 324 -16.03 -22.39 15.07
N THR A 325 -17.11 -21.63 14.89
CA THR A 325 -17.71 -20.75 15.89
C THR A 325 -19.11 -21.25 16.23
N LYS A 326 -19.91 -20.43 16.93
CA LYS A 326 -21.33 -20.73 17.19
C LYS A 326 -22.18 -20.72 15.91
N ASP A 327 -21.73 -20.06 14.85
CA ASP A 327 -22.41 -20.05 13.56
C ASP A 327 -22.27 -21.42 12.86
N PRO A 328 -23.39 -22.12 12.57
CA PRO A 328 -23.35 -23.47 11.97
C PRO A 328 -22.66 -23.50 10.60
N LEU A 329 -22.66 -22.41 9.84
CA LEU A 329 -22.00 -22.35 8.53
C LEU A 329 -20.47 -22.43 8.64
N THR A 330 -19.93 -22.13 9.82
CA THR A 330 -18.50 -22.24 10.12
C THR A 330 -18.05 -23.65 10.50
N LEU A 331 -18.98 -24.59 10.71
CA LEU A 331 -18.65 -26.01 10.97
C LEU A 331 -17.86 -26.64 9.82
N MET A 332 -17.97 -26.07 8.61
CA MET A 332 -17.17 -26.46 7.46
C MET A 332 -15.65 -26.38 7.72
N PHE A 333 -15.19 -25.55 8.66
CA PHE A 333 -13.80 -25.57 9.12
C PHE A 333 -13.37 -26.90 9.72
N ASN A 334 -14.26 -27.77 10.18
CA ASN A 334 -13.88 -29.11 10.63
C ASN A 334 -13.42 -30.00 9.47
N LEU A 335 -13.94 -29.76 8.26
CA LEU A 335 -13.74 -30.60 7.10
C LEU A 335 -12.67 -30.05 6.16
N VAL A 336 -12.58 -28.73 6.01
CA VAL A 336 -11.68 -28.09 5.02
C VAL A 336 -10.95 -26.87 5.58
N SER A 337 -9.81 -26.55 4.99
CA SER A 337 -8.99 -25.39 5.33
C SER A 337 -9.52 -24.08 4.80
N CYS A 338 -10.18 -24.11 3.63
CA CYS A 338 -10.65 -22.93 2.92
C CYS A 338 -12.15 -23.03 2.63
N PRO A 339 -13.00 -23.07 3.66
CA PRO A 339 -14.44 -23.22 3.47
C PRO A 339 -15.08 -22.04 2.73
N ASN A 340 -14.47 -20.85 2.75
CA ASN A 340 -14.93 -19.73 1.92
C ASN A 340 -14.87 -20.10 0.43
N TYR A 341 -13.81 -20.78 -0.01
CA TYR A 341 -13.70 -21.27 -1.39
C TYR A 341 -14.67 -22.44 -1.65
N THR A 342 -14.89 -23.32 -0.68
CA THR A 342 -15.90 -24.39 -0.80
C THR A 342 -17.29 -23.83 -1.07
N TYR A 343 -17.72 -22.85 -0.27
CA TYR A 343 -19.00 -22.18 -0.45
C TYR A 343 -19.05 -21.37 -1.76
N GLU A 344 -17.97 -20.67 -2.12
CA GLU A 344 -17.89 -19.95 -3.40
C GLU A 344 -18.12 -20.89 -4.59
N VAL A 345 -17.43 -22.03 -4.62
CA VAL A 345 -17.57 -23.04 -5.67
C VAL A 345 -18.98 -23.63 -5.67
N GLY A 346 -19.51 -23.96 -4.49
CA GLY A 346 -20.88 -24.45 -4.34
C GLY A 346 -21.91 -23.46 -4.89
N GLY A 347 -21.73 -22.16 -4.62
CA GLY A 347 -22.59 -21.09 -5.14
C GLY A 347 -22.55 -21.03 -6.67
N TRP A 348 -21.38 -21.06 -7.29
CA TRP A 348 -21.29 -21.03 -8.75
C TRP A 348 -21.78 -22.31 -9.44
N VAL A 349 -21.63 -23.48 -8.80
CA VAL A 349 -22.25 -24.73 -9.24
C VAL A 349 -23.78 -24.63 -9.15
N ALA A 350 -24.31 -24.10 -8.04
CA ALA A 350 -25.73 -23.84 -7.86
C ALA A 350 -26.27 -22.91 -8.95
N PHE A 351 -25.56 -21.81 -9.22
CA PHE A 351 -25.92 -20.85 -10.26
C PHE A 351 -25.93 -21.48 -11.66
N THR A 352 -24.96 -22.35 -11.93
CA THR A 352 -24.89 -23.11 -13.19
C THR A 352 -26.08 -24.05 -13.34
N ILE A 353 -26.47 -24.78 -12.28
CA ILE A 353 -27.65 -25.65 -12.28
C ILE A 353 -28.94 -24.82 -12.43
N MET A 354 -29.01 -23.67 -11.75
CA MET A 354 -30.16 -22.77 -11.78
C MET A 354 -30.44 -22.23 -13.18
N THR A 355 -29.38 -21.96 -13.95
CA THR A 355 -29.45 -21.34 -15.29
C THR A 355 -29.27 -22.33 -16.44
N GLN A 356 -28.80 -23.55 -16.19
CA GLN A 356 -28.36 -24.50 -17.23
C GLN A 356 -27.52 -23.86 -18.35
N CYS A 357 -26.69 -22.88 -17.98
CA CYS A 357 -25.94 -22.08 -18.94
C CYS A 357 -24.47 -22.53 -18.97
N LEU A 358 -24.01 -23.02 -20.12
CA LEU A 358 -22.63 -23.48 -20.30
C LEU A 358 -21.58 -22.41 -19.94
N PRO A 359 -21.71 -21.14 -20.38
CA PRO A 359 -20.84 -20.05 -19.92
C PRO A 359 -20.70 -19.95 -18.39
N ALA A 360 -21.78 -20.15 -17.63
CA ALA A 360 -21.75 -20.10 -16.18
C ALA A 360 -20.94 -21.28 -15.60
N GLY A 361 -21.09 -22.47 -16.20
CA GLY A 361 -20.30 -23.64 -15.85
C GLY A 361 -18.80 -23.47 -16.15
N LEU A 362 -18.45 -22.86 -17.28
CA LEU A 362 -17.06 -22.55 -17.63
C LEU A 362 -16.44 -21.56 -16.64
N PHE A 363 -17.18 -20.52 -16.26
CA PHE A 363 -16.77 -19.57 -15.24
C PHE A 363 -16.54 -20.27 -13.88
N ALA A 364 -17.48 -21.12 -13.46
CA ALA A 364 -17.39 -21.90 -12.22
C ALA A 364 -16.15 -22.82 -12.23
N PHE A 365 -15.89 -23.50 -13.35
CA PHE A 365 -14.75 -24.40 -13.49
C PHE A 365 -13.40 -23.66 -13.45
N ALA A 366 -13.27 -22.57 -14.20
CA ALA A 366 -12.06 -21.77 -14.22
C ALA A 366 -11.76 -21.16 -12.83
N GLY A 367 -12.79 -20.64 -12.15
CA GLY A 367 -12.70 -20.13 -10.79
C GLY A 367 -12.34 -21.22 -9.79
N PHE A 368 -12.94 -22.41 -9.90
CA PHE A 368 -12.62 -23.56 -9.06
C PHE A 368 -11.16 -23.98 -9.21
N TYR A 369 -10.66 -24.11 -10.44
CA TYR A 369 -9.26 -24.48 -10.68
C TYR A 369 -8.30 -23.51 -9.97
N GLN A 370 -8.51 -22.20 -10.14
CA GLN A 370 -7.65 -21.19 -9.52
C GLN A 370 -7.74 -21.23 -7.98
N MET A 371 -8.94 -21.36 -7.42
CA MET A 371 -9.15 -21.45 -5.97
C MET A 371 -8.58 -22.73 -5.38
N ALA A 372 -8.64 -23.86 -6.09
CA ALA A 372 -8.07 -25.13 -5.67
C ALA A 372 -6.55 -25.03 -5.53
N VAL A 373 -5.86 -24.42 -6.50
CA VAL A 373 -4.42 -24.16 -6.43
C VAL A 373 -4.07 -23.33 -5.19
N TRP A 374 -4.83 -22.26 -4.92
CA TRP A 374 -4.63 -21.43 -3.73
C TRP A 374 -4.94 -22.16 -2.42
N ALA A 375 -6.01 -22.96 -2.40
CA ALA A 375 -6.41 -23.74 -1.24
C ALA A 375 -5.34 -24.76 -0.86
N ILE A 376 -4.78 -25.49 -1.83
CA ILE A 376 -3.70 -26.45 -1.62
C ILE A 376 -2.47 -25.76 -1.04
N GLY A 377 -2.09 -24.59 -1.59
CA GLY A 377 -0.99 -23.79 -1.05
C GLY A 377 -1.21 -23.39 0.41
N LYS A 378 -2.40 -22.86 0.73
CA LYS A 378 -2.79 -22.50 2.10
C LYS A 378 -2.81 -23.69 3.05
N HIS A 379 -3.35 -24.82 2.60
CA HIS A 379 -3.43 -26.06 3.37
C HIS A 379 -2.03 -26.59 3.73
N ARG A 380 -1.11 -26.62 2.74
CA ARG A 380 0.30 -27.00 2.97
C ARG A 380 0.99 -26.05 3.95
N ALA A 381 0.77 -24.74 3.80
CA ALA A 381 1.32 -23.76 4.72
C ALA A 381 0.81 -23.99 6.16
N TYR A 382 -0.49 -24.22 6.36
CA TYR A 382 -1.02 -24.51 7.69
C TYR A 382 -0.43 -25.77 8.33
N LYS A 383 -0.28 -26.87 7.57
CA LYS A 383 0.35 -28.10 8.06
C LYS A 383 1.82 -27.92 8.45
N LYS A 384 2.53 -27.02 7.76
CA LYS A 384 3.93 -26.70 8.05
C LYS A 384 4.06 -25.78 9.26
N ASP A 385 3.22 -24.74 9.31
CA ASP A 385 3.35 -23.65 10.27
C ASP A 385 2.80 -24.03 11.65
N PHE A 386 1.85 -24.96 11.73
CA PHE A 386 1.16 -25.33 12.98
C PHE A 386 1.23 -26.83 13.27
N LYS A 387 1.89 -27.19 14.37
CA LYS A 387 2.01 -28.60 14.81
C LYS A 387 0.66 -29.20 15.25
N ASP A 388 -0.24 -28.37 15.77
CA ASP A 388 -1.59 -28.72 16.25
C ASP A 388 -2.68 -28.62 15.16
N TYR A 389 -2.28 -28.50 13.89
CA TYR A 389 -3.22 -28.42 12.78
C TYR A 389 -4.05 -29.71 12.63
N PRO A 390 -5.40 -29.63 12.48
CA PRO A 390 -6.24 -30.81 12.36
C PRO A 390 -5.91 -31.66 11.13
N ARG A 391 -5.47 -32.91 11.37
CA ARG A 391 -4.99 -33.82 10.33
C ARG A 391 -6.08 -34.25 9.33
N GLY A 392 -7.34 -34.31 9.77
CA GLY A 392 -8.47 -34.73 8.94
C GLY A 392 -8.97 -33.70 7.93
N ARG A 393 -8.53 -32.44 8.03
CA ARG A 393 -8.95 -31.38 7.10
C ARG A 393 -8.42 -31.64 5.69
N LYS A 394 -9.24 -31.29 4.71
CA LYS A 394 -8.91 -31.19 3.29
C LYS A 394 -8.70 -29.72 2.89
N ALA A 395 -8.24 -29.45 1.67
CA ALA A 395 -7.97 -28.09 1.23
C ALA A 395 -9.27 -27.33 0.93
N ILE A 396 -10.13 -27.90 0.08
CA ILE A 396 -11.31 -27.21 -0.48
C ILE A 396 -12.54 -28.10 -0.63
N ILE A 397 -12.42 -29.36 -1.04
CA ILE A 397 -13.59 -30.26 -1.14
C ILE A 397 -13.60 -31.19 0.07
N PRO A 398 -14.67 -31.18 0.89
CA PRO A 398 -14.80 -32.10 2.01
C PRO A 398 -14.56 -33.55 1.60
N PHE A 399 -13.79 -34.27 2.41
CA PHE A 399 -13.44 -35.68 2.22
C PHE A 399 -12.60 -36.04 0.97
N VAL A 400 -12.47 -35.15 -0.01
CA VAL A 400 -11.69 -35.41 -1.23
C VAL A 400 -10.27 -34.84 -1.13
N PHE A 401 -10.08 -33.52 -1.25
CA PHE A 401 -8.73 -32.93 -1.33
C PHE A 401 -8.57 -31.53 -0.73
#